data_AF-A0AAU6Z004-F1
#
_entry.id   AF-A0AAU6Z004-F1
#
_cell.length_a   1.000
_cell.length_b   1.000
_cell.length_c   1.000
_cell.angle_alpha   90.00
_cell.angle_beta   90.00
_cell.angle_gamma   90.00
#
_symmetry.space_group_name_H-M   'P 1'
#
loop_
_entity.id
_entity.type
_entity.pdbx_description
1 polymer ?
#
loop_
_entity_poly.entity_id
_entity_poly.type
_entity_poly.pdbx_seq_one_letter_code
_entity_poly.pdbx_strand_id
1 'polypeptide(L)'
;MEQPPAQNTTADPAAASRPLPGHIAAALAGAGGPADSAGRPWAGRSLTGQDARIHNFEDDDGAADPGYLAALAALLSGDGDEAAVVASLATARVFVPILATLAEEGEGAGGLQADKKADMALVTLKAPDGRTAMPVFTSAASLTAWHPEARPVAVYAARAALSAVAEHAELLVLDPGSALTFVVRRPAVWALAQQRNWTPSYADPELARGLGEAAVGFPAVRRVEIHPGGGVASLTADGSQVPGGGSGPELRVVLYLEEGLDAAGVQSIVSGLNSAWARNEEFAERVDSIEVTLQRAAP
;
A
#
# COMPACT_ATOMS: atom_id res chain seq x y z
N MET A 1 -0.44 -28.28 -74.61
CA MET A 1 0.00 -27.92 -73.25
C MET A 1 0.11 -26.40 -73.20
N GLU A 2 -0.96 -25.65 -73.45
CA GLU A 2 -2.12 -25.41 -72.57
C GLU A 2 -1.71 -24.81 -71.22
N GLN A 3 -1.65 -23.47 -71.20
CA GLN A 3 -1.80 -22.65 -70.01
C GLN A 3 -3.30 -22.53 -69.70
N PRO A 4 -3.76 -22.79 -68.47
CA PRO A 4 -5.13 -22.50 -68.09
C PRO A 4 -5.33 -20.99 -67.89
N PRO A 5 -6.53 -20.45 -68.15
CA PRO A 5 -6.81 -19.02 -68.06
C PRO A 5 -6.95 -18.55 -66.61
N ALA A 6 -6.53 -17.31 -66.38
CA ALA A 6 -6.73 -16.57 -65.15
C ALA A 6 -8.22 -16.46 -64.81
N GLN A 7 -8.62 -16.94 -63.63
CA GLN A 7 -9.93 -16.68 -63.08
C GLN A 7 -9.98 -15.23 -62.61
N ASN A 8 -10.83 -14.47 -63.29
CA ASN A 8 -11.18 -13.10 -62.98
C ASN A 8 -12.13 -13.11 -61.76
N THR A 9 -11.59 -12.99 -60.55
CA THR A 9 -12.42 -12.74 -59.36
C THR A 9 -12.85 -11.28 -59.38
N THR A 10 -14.08 -11.06 -59.81
CA THR A 10 -14.84 -9.82 -59.63
C THR A 10 -14.71 -9.33 -58.20
N ALA A 11 -14.16 -8.13 -58.03
CA ALA A 11 -14.15 -7.41 -56.76
C ALA A 11 -15.58 -7.19 -56.28
N ASP A 12 -15.87 -7.62 -55.05
CA ASP A 12 -17.13 -7.39 -54.36
C ASP A 12 -17.26 -5.88 -54.05
N PRO A 13 -18.35 -5.20 -54.43
CA PRO A 13 -18.53 -3.79 -54.16
C PRO A 13 -19.05 -3.57 -52.73
N ALA A 14 -18.49 -2.57 -52.06
CA ALA A 14 -18.93 -1.98 -50.80
C ALA A 14 -18.83 -2.89 -49.55
N ALA A 15 -17.68 -2.79 -48.86
CA ALA A 15 -17.66 -2.96 -47.42
C ALA A 15 -18.57 -1.89 -46.80
N ALA A 16 -19.85 -2.23 -46.61
CA ALA A 16 -20.81 -1.38 -45.92
C ALA A 16 -20.23 -1.03 -44.55
N SER A 17 -19.95 0.26 -44.35
CA SER A 17 -19.54 0.80 -43.05
C SER A 17 -20.60 0.41 -42.04
N ARG A 18 -20.25 -0.51 -41.14
CA ARG A 18 -21.14 -0.99 -40.09
C ARG A 18 -21.59 0.25 -39.29
N PRO A 19 -22.90 0.53 -39.19
CA PRO A 19 -23.37 1.75 -38.55
C PRO A 19 -22.90 1.74 -37.09
N LEU A 20 -22.39 2.90 -36.64
CA LEU A 20 -21.95 3.07 -35.27
C LEU A 20 -23.10 2.69 -34.32
N PRO A 21 -22.84 1.88 -33.28
CA PRO A 21 -23.83 1.61 -32.25
C PRO A 21 -24.45 2.92 -31.73
N GLY A 22 -25.76 2.93 -31.51
CA GLY A 22 -26.51 4.16 -31.22
C GLY A 22 -25.96 4.98 -30.05
N HIS A 23 -25.37 4.32 -29.04
CA HIS A 23 -24.73 5.00 -27.91
C HIS A 23 -23.40 5.67 -28.28
N ILE A 24 -22.60 5.10 -29.18
CA ILE A 24 -21.36 5.71 -29.70
C ILE A 24 -21.70 6.90 -30.59
N ALA A 25 -22.72 6.75 -31.44
CA ALA A 25 -23.21 7.86 -32.27
C ALA A 25 -23.71 9.03 -31.40
N ALA A 26 -24.43 8.76 -30.31
CA ALA A 26 -24.87 9.76 -29.35
C ALA A 26 -23.71 10.41 -28.57
N ALA A 27 -22.72 9.62 -28.14
CA ALA A 27 -21.53 10.13 -27.45
C ALA A 27 -20.68 11.03 -28.38
N LEU A 28 -20.51 10.64 -29.65
CA LEU A 28 -19.83 11.44 -30.65
C LEU A 28 -20.61 12.71 -31.01
N ALA A 29 -21.94 12.65 -31.03
CA ALA A 29 -22.78 13.82 -31.25
C ALA A 29 -22.67 14.86 -30.11
N GLY A 30 -22.32 14.42 -28.89
CA GLY A 30 -22.04 15.30 -27.76
C GLY A 30 -20.56 15.70 -27.59
N ALA A 31 -19.64 14.96 -28.22
CA ALA A 31 -18.19 15.22 -28.15
C ALA A 31 -17.77 16.30 -29.15
N GLY A 32 -16.85 17.19 -28.75
CA GLY A 32 -16.31 18.23 -29.63
C GLY A 32 -17.14 19.51 -29.74
N GLY A 33 -18.18 19.68 -28.91
CA GLY A 33 -18.86 20.97 -28.75
C GLY A 33 -17.92 22.06 -28.19
N PRO A 34 -18.28 23.35 -28.25
CA PRO A 34 -17.40 24.46 -27.87
C PRO A 34 -17.10 24.53 -26.36
N ALA A 35 -17.65 23.64 -25.54
CA ALA A 35 -17.50 23.58 -24.09
C ALA A 35 -17.37 22.13 -23.58
N ASP A 36 -16.88 21.97 -22.34
CA ASP A 36 -16.80 20.68 -21.64
C ASP A 36 -18.15 20.24 -21.04
N SER A 37 -18.19 19.08 -20.39
CA SER A 37 -19.39 18.51 -19.76
C SER A 37 -19.95 19.36 -18.60
N ALA A 38 -19.19 20.33 -18.10
CA ALA A 38 -19.63 21.31 -17.11
C ALA A 38 -20.04 22.65 -17.76
N GLY A 39 -20.13 22.73 -19.09
CA GLY A 39 -20.54 23.91 -19.84
C GLY A 39 -19.45 24.99 -19.96
N ARG A 40 -18.19 24.70 -19.65
CA ARG A 40 -17.09 25.69 -19.74
C ARG A 40 -16.46 25.67 -21.14
N PRO A 41 -16.35 26.83 -21.82
CA PRO A 41 -15.79 26.91 -23.17
C PRO A 41 -14.35 26.38 -23.31
N TRP A 42 -14.04 25.72 -24.44
CA TRP A 42 -12.68 25.28 -24.78
C TRP A 42 -11.78 26.45 -25.20
N ALA A 43 -12.35 27.48 -25.81
CA ALA A 43 -11.61 28.63 -26.31
C ALA A 43 -10.87 29.35 -25.17
N GLY A 44 -9.58 29.64 -25.38
CA GLY A 44 -8.74 30.33 -24.40
C GLY A 44 -8.11 29.43 -23.33
N ARG A 45 -8.34 28.11 -23.36
CA ARG A 45 -7.58 27.15 -22.54
C ARG A 45 -6.29 26.77 -23.26
N SER A 46 -5.15 26.96 -22.59
CA SER A 46 -3.86 26.48 -23.06
C SER A 46 -3.40 25.29 -22.22
N LEU A 47 -2.86 24.25 -22.85
CA LEU A 47 -2.15 23.16 -22.16
C LEU A 47 -0.64 23.45 -22.06
N THR A 48 -0.23 24.70 -22.29
CA THR A 48 1.16 25.16 -22.22
C THR A 48 1.28 26.42 -21.34
N GLY A 49 2.45 26.63 -20.74
CA GLY A 49 2.73 27.81 -19.91
C GLY A 49 2.05 27.77 -18.54
N GLN A 50 1.64 28.94 -18.02
CA GLN A 50 1.03 29.04 -16.67
C GLN A 50 -0.33 28.34 -16.56
N ASP A 51 -1.03 28.17 -17.68
CA ASP A 51 -2.30 27.44 -17.78
C ASP A 51 -2.11 25.91 -17.79
N ALA A 52 -0.87 25.44 -17.96
CA ALA A 52 -0.50 24.02 -18.02
C ALA A 52 -0.20 23.39 -16.67
N ARG A 53 -0.34 24.11 -15.53
CA ARG A 53 -0.24 23.51 -14.20
C ARG A 53 -1.44 22.61 -13.91
N ILE A 54 -1.51 21.49 -14.64
CA ILE A 54 -2.51 20.43 -14.52
C ILE A 54 -2.03 19.32 -13.58
N HIS A 55 -0.75 19.34 -13.17
CA HIS A 55 -0.15 18.34 -12.28
C HIS A 55 1.01 18.93 -11.46
N ASN A 56 1.21 18.43 -10.24
CA ASN A 56 2.17 18.97 -9.26
C ASN A 56 3.64 18.53 -9.50
N PHE A 57 3.92 17.82 -10.59
CA PHE A 57 5.18 17.09 -10.82
C PHE A 57 5.78 17.38 -12.20
N GLU A 58 5.62 18.60 -12.74
CA GLU A 58 6.07 18.95 -14.10
C GLU A 58 7.58 18.76 -14.33
N ASP A 59 8.41 19.05 -13.33
CA ASP A 59 9.88 18.92 -13.38
C ASP A 59 10.38 17.64 -12.69
N ASP A 60 9.50 16.66 -12.45
CA ASP A 60 9.84 15.40 -11.80
C ASP A 60 10.66 14.49 -12.73
N ASP A 61 11.92 14.26 -12.37
CA ASP A 61 12.86 13.42 -13.11
C ASP A 61 12.66 11.91 -12.86
N GLY A 62 11.72 11.55 -11.99
CA GLY A 62 11.39 10.18 -11.63
C GLY A 62 12.36 9.53 -10.63
N ALA A 63 13.34 10.26 -10.08
CA ALA A 63 14.27 9.76 -9.07
C ALA A 63 13.63 9.68 -7.68
N ALA A 64 14.21 8.91 -6.76
CA ALA A 64 13.72 8.86 -5.38
C ALA A 64 13.98 10.18 -4.65
N ASP A 65 13.08 10.51 -3.72
CA ASP A 65 13.20 11.71 -2.89
C ASP A 65 14.53 11.69 -2.09
N PRO A 66 15.36 12.75 -2.14
CA PRO A 66 16.64 12.77 -1.45
C PRO A 66 16.52 12.61 0.08
N GLY A 67 15.44 13.11 0.68
CA GLY A 67 15.16 12.95 2.11
C GLY A 67 14.86 11.50 2.47
N TYR A 68 14.10 10.80 1.63
CA TYR A 68 13.88 9.36 1.79
C TYR A 68 15.18 8.56 1.66
N LEU A 69 16.00 8.85 0.64
CA LEU A 69 17.29 8.17 0.46
C LEU A 69 18.24 8.40 1.65
N ALA A 70 18.27 9.62 2.19
CA ALA A 70 19.07 9.94 3.37
C ALA A 70 18.57 9.19 4.62
N ALA A 71 17.26 9.14 4.84
CA ALA A 71 16.68 8.40 5.97
C ALA A 71 16.96 6.88 5.85
N LEU A 72 16.85 6.32 4.65
CA LEU A 72 17.13 4.91 4.39
C LEU A 72 18.62 4.58 4.60
N ALA A 73 19.52 5.46 4.16
CA ALA A 73 20.95 5.31 4.40
C ALA A 73 21.28 5.37 5.91
N ALA A 74 20.66 6.29 6.65
CA ALA A 74 20.81 6.38 8.10
C ALA A 74 20.32 5.09 8.80
N LEU A 75 19.16 4.57 8.41
CA LEU A 75 18.63 3.28 8.89
C LEU A 75 19.63 2.14 8.66
N LEU A 76 20.17 2.04 7.44
CA LEU A 76 21.14 1.00 7.07
C LEU A 76 22.46 1.11 7.86
N SER A 77 22.89 2.33 8.19
CA SER A 77 24.09 2.56 8.99
C SER A 77 23.88 2.41 10.51
N GLY A 78 22.62 2.33 10.96
CA GLY A 78 22.26 2.33 12.38
C GLY A 78 22.23 3.71 13.05
N ASP A 79 22.43 4.79 12.28
CA ASP A 79 22.36 6.18 12.75
C ASP A 79 20.94 6.77 12.70
N GLY A 80 19.96 5.98 12.24
CA GLY A 80 18.55 6.37 12.13
C GLY A 80 17.59 5.23 12.49
N ASP A 81 16.29 5.53 12.45
CA ASP A 81 15.23 4.60 12.81
C ASP A 81 14.11 4.54 11.74
N GLU A 82 13.21 3.58 11.90
CA GLU A 82 12.10 3.38 10.96
C GLU A 82 11.07 4.53 10.99
N ALA A 83 10.95 5.24 12.12
CA ALA A 83 10.08 6.39 12.24
C ALA A 83 10.54 7.53 11.34
N ALA A 84 11.85 7.78 11.26
CA ALA A 84 12.46 8.75 10.36
C ALA A 84 12.25 8.39 8.88
N VAL A 85 12.35 7.10 8.53
CA VAL A 85 12.05 6.62 7.17
C VAL A 85 10.58 6.88 6.81
N VAL A 86 9.64 6.52 7.68
CA VAL A 86 8.21 6.82 7.44
C VAL A 86 7.93 8.32 7.39
N ALA A 87 8.54 9.11 8.26
CA ALA A 87 8.37 10.57 8.28
C ALA A 87 8.88 11.22 6.98
N SER A 88 9.98 10.74 6.41
CA SER A 88 10.51 11.24 5.13
C SER A 88 9.54 11.05 3.96
N LEU A 89 8.65 10.05 4.04
CA LEU A 89 7.64 9.78 3.01
C LEU A 89 6.50 10.81 3.02
N ALA A 90 6.27 11.54 4.12
CA ALA A 90 5.10 12.42 4.28
C ALA A 90 4.93 13.46 3.16
N THR A 91 6.04 13.89 2.55
CA THR A 91 6.07 14.83 1.43
C THR A 91 6.68 14.24 0.15
N ALA A 92 7.18 13.01 0.19
CA ALA A 92 7.83 12.38 -0.94
C ALA A 92 6.83 12.03 -2.03
N ARG A 93 7.25 12.22 -3.29
CA ARG A 93 6.54 11.66 -4.45
C ARG A 93 6.89 10.18 -4.57
N VAL A 94 5.87 9.36 -4.75
CA VAL A 94 5.97 7.94 -5.07
C VAL A 94 5.19 7.61 -6.33
N PHE A 95 5.45 6.45 -6.91
CA PHE A 95 4.72 5.91 -8.04
C PHE A 95 3.88 4.72 -7.60
N VAL A 96 2.59 4.79 -7.92
CA VAL A 96 1.68 3.66 -7.77
C VAL A 96 1.50 3.00 -9.14
N PRO A 97 1.69 1.68 -9.27
CA PRO A 97 1.55 1.00 -10.55
C PRO A 97 0.07 0.82 -10.91
N ILE A 98 -0.28 1.10 -12.16
CA ILE A 98 -1.56 0.71 -12.74
C ILE A 98 -1.32 -0.29 -13.85
N LEU A 99 -2.04 -1.41 -13.81
CA LEU A 99 -2.07 -2.42 -14.86
C LEU A 99 -3.43 -2.38 -15.55
N ALA A 100 -3.45 -2.54 -16.87
CA ALA A 100 -4.69 -2.75 -17.58
C ALA A 100 -5.13 -4.20 -17.38
N THR A 101 -6.15 -4.43 -16.56
CA THR A 101 -6.82 -5.73 -16.50
C THR A 101 -7.86 -5.81 -17.62
N LEU A 102 -7.81 -6.87 -18.42
CA LEU A 102 -8.93 -7.24 -19.29
C LEU A 102 -10.00 -7.82 -18.36
N ALA A 103 -11.14 -7.14 -18.20
CA ALA A 103 -12.27 -7.69 -17.46
C ALA A 103 -12.67 -9.04 -18.10
N GLU A 104 -12.71 -10.11 -17.30
CA GLU A 104 -13.20 -11.42 -17.75
C GLU A 104 -14.66 -11.28 -18.22
N GLU A 105 -14.98 -11.90 -19.36
CA GLU A 105 -16.30 -11.90 -19.96
C GLU A 105 -17.30 -12.62 -19.04
N GLY A 106 -18.08 -11.86 -18.26
CA GLY A 106 -19.29 -12.39 -17.64
C GLY A 106 -20.38 -12.55 -18.70
N GLU A 107 -20.70 -13.80 -19.07
CA GLU A 107 -21.86 -14.12 -19.91
C GLU A 107 -23.15 -13.63 -19.24
N GLY A 108 -23.61 -12.44 -19.61
CA GLY A 108 -24.95 -11.98 -19.31
C GLY A 108 -25.96 -12.82 -20.08
N ALA A 109 -26.84 -13.53 -19.35
CA ALA A 109 -28.00 -14.20 -19.92
C ALA A 109 -28.87 -13.17 -20.68
N GLY A 110 -28.70 -13.11 -22.01
CA GLY A 110 -29.42 -12.15 -22.87
C GLY A 110 -28.71 -11.66 -24.12
N GLY A 111 -27.50 -12.14 -24.46
CA GLY A 111 -26.87 -11.84 -25.76
C GLY A 111 -26.52 -10.35 -25.99
N LEU A 112 -26.48 -9.55 -24.93
CA LEU A 112 -25.94 -8.20 -24.95
C LEU A 112 -24.50 -8.28 -24.44
N GLN A 113 -23.54 -8.05 -25.35
CA GLN A 113 -22.14 -7.86 -25.01
C GLN A 113 -22.05 -6.70 -24.01
N ALA A 114 -21.73 -7.02 -22.76
CA ALA A 114 -21.54 -6.03 -21.71
C ALA A 114 -20.38 -5.11 -22.10
N ASP A 115 -20.62 -3.81 -22.01
CA ASP A 115 -19.63 -2.76 -22.26
C ASP A 115 -18.33 -3.04 -21.48
N LYS A 116 -17.19 -2.98 -22.20
CA LYS A 116 -15.85 -3.02 -21.63
C LYS A 116 -15.61 -1.78 -20.77
N LYS A 117 -16.04 -1.82 -19.51
CA LYS A 117 -15.47 -0.97 -18.47
C LYS A 117 -14.09 -1.52 -18.14
N ALA A 118 -13.04 -0.84 -18.61
CA ALA A 118 -11.71 -1.05 -18.07
C ALA A 118 -11.72 -0.51 -16.64
N ASP A 119 -11.94 -1.37 -15.66
CA ASP A 119 -11.69 -1.01 -14.26
C ASP A 119 -10.18 -0.83 -14.11
N MET A 120 -9.74 0.42 -13.93
CA MET A 120 -8.35 0.72 -13.58
C MET A 120 -8.13 0.30 -12.13
N ALA A 121 -7.85 -0.98 -11.92
CA ALA A 121 -7.61 -1.52 -10.59
C ALA A 121 -6.20 -1.14 -10.10
N LEU A 122 -6.12 -0.66 -8.87
CA LEU A 122 -4.86 -0.56 -8.14
C LEU A 122 -4.30 -1.98 -7.95
N VAL A 123 -3.01 -2.15 -8.20
CA VAL A 123 -2.35 -3.43 -7.94
C VAL A 123 -2.29 -3.64 -6.43
N THR A 124 -2.66 -4.85 -5.98
CA THR A 124 -2.44 -5.28 -4.61
C THR A 124 -1.60 -6.55 -4.59
N LEU A 125 -0.84 -6.72 -3.50
CA LEU A 125 -0.03 -7.89 -3.20
C LEU A 125 -0.62 -8.60 -1.98
N LYS A 126 -0.26 -9.87 -1.81
CA LYS A 126 -0.47 -10.61 -0.57
C LYS A 126 0.86 -10.75 0.16
N ALA A 127 0.93 -10.20 1.37
CA ALA A 127 2.06 -10.39 2.25
C ALA A 127 2.11 -11.86 2.77
N PRO A 128 3.27 -12.33 3.27
CA PRO A 128 3.40 -13.71 3.77
C PRO A 128 2.42 -14.07 4.89
N ASP A 129 1.94 -13.08 5.64
CA ASP A 129 0.94 -13.22 6.70
C ASP A 129 -0.52 -13.14 6.19
N GLY A 130 -0.70 -13.07 4.86
CA GLY A 130 -2.01 -13.04 4.19
C GLY A 130 -2.62 -11.64 4.03
N ARG A 131 -2.01 -10.61 4.63
CA ARG A 131 -2.52 -9.23 4.57
C ARG A 131 -2.44 -8.67 3.16
N THR A 132 -3.40 -7.82 2.82
CA THR A 132 -3.39 -7.09 1.56
C THR A 132 -2.39 -5.94 1.67
N ALA A 133 -1.53 -5.80 0.68
CA ALA A 133 -0.51 -4.77 0.63
C ALA A 133 -0.57 -4.01 -0.70
N MET A 134 -0.27 -2.72 -0.69
CA MET A 134 -0.15 -1.92 -1.91
C MET A 134 1.35 -1.74 -2.25
N PRO A 135 1.80 -2.17 -3.43
CA PRO A 135 3.16 -1.87 -3.90
C PRO A 135 3.27 -0.39 -4.26
N VAL A 136 4.33 0.24 -3.79
CA VAL A 136 4.62 1.66 -4.00
C VAL A 136 6.10 1.78 -4.37
N PHE A 137 6.43 2.61 -5.35
CA PHE A 137 7.79 2.74 -5.84
C PHE A 137 8.33 4.14 -5.60
N THR A 138 9.56 4.23 -5.10
CA THR A 138 10.18 5.53 -4.80
C THR A 138 10.77 6.17 -6.06
N SER A 139 11.05 5.37 -7.10
CA SER A 139 11.52 5.84 -8.39
C SER A 139 10.81 5.16 -9.57
N ALA A 140 10.79 5.83 -10.72
CA ALA A 140 10.28 5.26 -11.96
C ALA A 140 11.11 4.03 -12.39
N ALA A 141 12.43 4.08 -12.17
CA ALA A 141 13.33 2.98 -12.47
C ALA A 141 12.99 1.72 -11.66
N SER A 142 12.71 1.86 -10.35
CA SER A 142 12.28 0.75 -9.49
C SER A 142 10.98 0.12 -10.00
N LEU A 143 9.99 0.94 -10.39
CA LEU A 143 8.72 0.46 -10.93
C LEU A 143 8.93 -0.30 -12.26
N THR A 144 9.71 0.26 -13.18
CA THR A 144 10.00 -0.39 -14.47
C THR A 144 10.76 -1.70 -14.30
N ALA A 145 11.70 -1.77 -13.35
CA ALA A 145 12.42 -3.00 -13.02
C ALA A 145 11.49 -4.07 -12.44
N TRP A 146 10.49 -3.67 -11.65
CA TRP A 146 9.50 -4.58 -11.07
C TRP A 146 8.49 -5.07 -12.11
N HIS A 147 7.94 -4.19 -12.95
CA HIS A 147 6.98 -4.56 -14.00
C HIS A 147 7.02 -3.59 -15.19
N PRO A 148 7.67 -3.95 -16.32
CA PRO A 148 7.89 -3.05 -17.45
C PRO A 148 6.61 -2.48 -18.10
N GLU A 149 5.49 -3.20 -18.03
CA GLU A 149 4.21 -2.76 -18.61
C GLU A 149 3.35 -1.94 -17.62
N ALA A 150 3.77 -1.82 -16.36
CA ALA A 150 3.03 -1.05 -15.37
C ALA A 150 3.13 0.45 -15.70
N ARG A 151 1.99 1.12 -15.69
CA ARG A 151 1.94 2.56 -15.92
C ARG A 151 2.19 3.29 -14.59
N PRO A 152 3.20 4.16 -14.51
CA PRO A 152 3.48 4.90 -13.29
C PRO A 152 2.46 6.02 -13.08
N VAL A 153 1.89 6.10 -11.89
CA VAL A 153 1.08 7.24 -11.44
C VAL A 153 1.79 7.93 -10.29
N ALA A 154 2.29 9.14 -10.54
CA ALA A 154 2.96 9.96 -9.53
C ALA A 154 1.95 10.54 -8.52
N VAL A 155 2.16 10.26 -7.24
CA VAL A 155 1.36 10.80 -6.13
C VAL A 155 2.24 11.07 -4.92
N TYR A 156 1.80 11.92 -3.99
CA TYR A 156 2.45 11.98 -2.68
C TYR A 156 2.21 10.69 -1.91
N ALA A 157 3.20 10.22 -1.14
CA ALA A 157 3.08 8.97 -0.39
C ALA A 157 1.93 8.99 0.62
N ALA A 158 1.62 10.14 1.23
CA ALA A 158 0.43 10.33 2.06
C ALA A 158 -0.88 10.03 1.31
N ARG A 159 -0.95 10.39 0.03
CA ARG A 159 -2.11 10.10 -0.83
C ARG A 159 -2.16 8.62 -1.24
N ALA A 160 -1.00 8.01 -1.49
CA ALA A 160 -0.90 6.57 -1.70
C ALA A 160 -1.38 5.80 -0.46
N ALA A 161 -0.96 6.21 0.74
CA ALA A 161 -1.42 5.63 2.00
C ALA A 161 -2.95 5.75 2.18
N LEU A 162 -3.53 6.90 1.84
CA LEU A 162 -4.99 7.08 1.85
C LEU A 162 -5.69 6.12 0.87
N SER A 163 -5.15 5.95 -0.33
CA SER A 163 -5.66 4.96 -1.30
C SER A 163 -5.54 3.53 -0.78
N ALA A 164 -4.42 3.15 -0.15
CA ALA A 164 -4.28 1.84 0.46
C ALA A 164 -5.36 1.58 1.52
N VAL A 165 -5.63 2.55 2.40
CA VAL A 165 -6.70 2.43 3.41
C VAL A 165 -8.07 2.25 2.76
N ALA A 166 -8.37 3.02 1.70
CA ALA A 166 -9.63 2.92 0.97
C ALA A 166 -9.82 1.54 0.28
N GLU A 167 -8.74 0.95 -0.21
CA GLU A 167 -8.72 -0.38 -0.83
C GLU A 167 -8.52 -1.53 0.20
N HIS A 168 -8.60 -1.22 1.50
CA HIS A 168 -8.36 -2.18 2.58
C HIS A 168 -6.99 -2.89 2.50
N ALA A 169 -6.00 -2.22 1.91
CA ALA A 169 -4.60 -2.61 1.98
C ALA A 169 -4.01 -2.06 3.29
N GLU A 170 -3.49 -2.97 4.10
CA GLU A 170 -2.96 -2.64 5.43
C GLU A 170 -1.50 -2.23 5.41
N LEU A 171 -0.79 -2.54 4.31
CA LEU A 171 0.64 -2.37 4.17
C LEU A 171 0.96 -1.56 2.92
N LEU A 172 1.99 -0.70 2.99
CA LEU A 172 2.68 -0.24 1.78
C LEU A 172 4.01 -0.98 1.67
N VAL A 173 4.26 -1.58 0.50
CA VAL A 173 5.53 -2.26 0.22
C VAL A 173 6.32 -1.37 -0.73
N LEU A 174 7.40 -0.78 -0.20
CA LEU A 174 8.24 0.18 -0.93
C LEU A 174 9.29 -0.58 -1.74
N ASP A 175 9.33 -0.30 -3.04
CA ASP A 175 10.26 -0.88 -4.01
C ASP A 175 10.41 -2.41 -3.87
N PRO A 176 9.30 -3.19 -3.99
CA PRO A 176 9.34 -4.64 -3.88
C PRO A 176 10.36 -5.26 -4.84
N GLY A 177 11.24 -6.11 -4.32
CA GLY A 177 12.28 -6.79 -5.09
C GLY A 177 13.54 -5.95 -5.34
N SER A 178 13.62 -4.74 -4.78
CA SER A 178 14.86 -3.95 -4.74
C SER A 178 15.84 -4.47 -3.68
N ALA A 179 17.03 -3.86 -3.61
CA ALA A 179 18.06 -4.23 -2.63
C ALA A 179 17.58 -4.16 -1.17
N LEU A 180 16.65 -3.25 -0.87
CA LEU A 180 15.93 -3.17 0.40
C LEU A 180 14.46 -2.92 0.12
N THR A 181 13.62 -3.92 0.33
CA THR A 181 12.17 -3.73 0.36
C THR A 181 11.75 -3.28 1.75
N PHE A 182 11.25 -2.06 1.88
CA PHE A 182 10.80 -1.51 3.16
C PHE A 182 9.28 -1.58 3.26
N VAL A 183 8.74 -2.13 4.36
CA VAL A 183 7.30 -2.26 4.56
C VAL A 183 6.81 -1.24 5.58
N VAL A 184 5.89 -0.36 5.16
CA VAL A 184 5.16 0.52 6.06
C VAL A 184 3.95 -0.25 6.58
N ARG A 185 3.93 -0.53 7.89
CA ARG A 185 2.89 -1.31 8.58
C ARG A 185 1.63 -0.49 8.84
N ARG A 186 0.51 -1.15 9.18
CA ARG A 186 -0.81 -0.51 9.27
C ARG A 186 -0.82 0.77 10.12
N PRO A 187 -0.34 0.80 11.38
CA PRO A 187 -0.34 2.04 12.16
C PRO A 187 0.43 3.17 11.47
N ALA A 188 1.56 2.87 10.82
CA ALA A 188 2.35 3.82 10.06
C ALA A 188 1.65 4.26 8.76
N VAL A 189 0.95 3.37 8.05
CA VAL A 189 0.12 3.71 6.88
C VAL A 189 -0.97 4.69 7.28
N TRP A 190 -1.67 4.43 8.39
CA TRP A 190 -2.72 5.31 8.91
C TRP A 190 -2.16 6.68 9.34
N ALA A 191 -1.01 6.70 10.01
CA ALA A 191 -0.36 7.95 10.39
C ALA A 191 0.07 8.76 9.15
N LEU A 192 0.67 8.10 8.15
CA LEU A 192 1.09 8.71 6.89
C LEU A 192 -0.11 9.27 6.10
N ALA A 193 -1.21 8.53 6.02
CA ALA A 193 -2.45 8.97 5.37
C ALA A 193 -3.07 10.21 6.05
N GLN A 194 -2.92 10.32 7.37
CA GLN A 194 -3.38 11.46 8.18
C GLN A 194 -2.33 12.57 8.29
N GLN A 195 -1.15 12.40 7.66
CA GLN A 195 0.01 13.28 7.79
C GLN A 195 0.40 13.57 9.25
N ARG A 196 0.37 12.55 10.09
CA ARG A 196 0.84 12.59 11.48
C ARG A 196 2.18 11.86 11.60
N ASN A 197 2.97 12.26 12.58
CA ASN A 197 4.15 11.49 12.95
C ASN A 197 3.72 10.14 13.52
N TRP A 198 4.45 9.10 13.12
CA TRP A 198 4.27 7.75 13.63
C TRP A 198 5.38 7.44 14.64
N THR A 199 5.03 6.73 15.71
CA THR A 199 5.98 6.14 16.66
C THR A 199 5.74 4.63 16.65
N PRO A 200 6.78 3.80 16.47
CA PRO A 200 6.65 2.34 16.57
C PRO A 200 6.08 1.94 17.93
N SER A 201 5.23 0.91 17.95
CA SER A 201 4.56 0.46 19.18
C SER A 201 5.53 0.13 20.30
N TYR A 202 6.65 -0.52 19.99
CA TYR A 202 7.69 -0.87 20.96
C TYR A 202 8.53 0.33 21.46
N ALA A 203 8.40 1.50 20.84
CA ALA A 203 9.07 2.73 21.23
C ALA A 203 8.10 3.76 21.86
N ASP A 204 6.81 3.41 22.01
CA ASP A 204 5.77 4.30 22.49
C ASP A 204 5.62 4.24 24.02
N PRO A 205 5.98 5.32 24.75
CA PRO A 205 5.90 5.33 26.21
C PRO A 205 4.46 5.34 26.74
N GLU A 206 3.50 5.90 26.00
CA GLU A 206 2.10 5.91 26.43
C GLU A 206 1.48 4.52 26.29
N LEU A 207 1.85 3.79 25.23
CA LEU A 207 1.47 2.39 25.08
C LEU A 207 2.04 1.53 26.22
N ALA A 208 3.32 1.73 26.57
CA ALA A 208 3.96 1.03 27.68
C ALA A 208 3.22 1.27 29.01
N ARG A 209 2.86 2.53 29.28
CA ARG A 209 2.09 2.92 30.48
C ARG A 209 0.71 2.26 30.50
N GLY A 210 -0.03 2.33 29.39
CA GLY A 210 -1.36 1.73 29.27
C GLY A 210 -1.35 0.21 29.47
N LEU A 211 -0.33 -0.48 28.95
CA LEU A 211 -0.12 -1.91 29.18
C LEU A 211 0.16 -2.24 30.65
N GLY A 212 0.97 -1.42 31.33
CA GLY A 212 1.23 -1.55 32.76
C GLY A 212 -0.02 -1.34 33.61
N GLU A 213 -0.85 -0.34 33.29
CA GLU A 213 -2.12 -0.07 33.97
C GLU A 213 -3.12 -1.21 33.79
N ALA A 214 -3.25 -1.76 32.57
CA ALA A 214 -4.10 -2.91 32.32
C ALA A 214 -3.67 -4.15 33.13
N ALA A 215 -2.37 -4.30 33.40
CA ALA A 215 -1.84 -5.41 34.18
C ALA A 215 -2.14 -5.32 35.69
N VAL A 216 -2.50 -4.15 36.23
CA VAL A 216 -2.86 -3.98 37.65
C VAL A 216 -4.05 -4.86 38.05
N GLY A 217 -4.97 -5.14 37.12
CA GLY A 217 -6.09 -6.06 37.33
C GLY A 217 -5.69 -7.54 37.48
N PHE A 218 -4.42 -7.88 37.31
CA PHE A 218 -3.89 -9.24 37.33
C PHE A 218 -2.77 -9.35 38.38
N PRO A 219 -3.09 -9.65 39.66
CA PRO A 219 -2.12 -9.60 40.76
C PRO A 219 -0.86 -10.46 40.58
N ALA A 220 -0.98 -11.55 39.81
CA ALA A 220 0.11 -12.46 39.51
C ALA A 220 1.08 -11.93 38.43
N VAL A 221 0.74 -10.83 37.74
CA VAL A 221 1.63 -10.13 36.82
C VAL A 221 2.44 -9.12 37.64
N ARG A 222 3.73 -9.38 37.82
CA ARG A 222 4.63 -8.54 38.61
C ARG A 222 5.19 -7.38 37.80
N ARG A 223 5.39 -7.60 36.49
CA ARG A 223 5.95 -6.60 35.58
C ARG A 223 5.56 -6.88 34.14
N VAL A 224 5.41 -5.83 33.36
CA VAL A 224 5.21 -5.87 31.91
C VAL A 224 6.32 -5.07 31.25
N GLU A 225 6.93 -5.62 30.22
CA GLU A 225 7.85 -4.90 29.35
C GLU A 225 7.41 -4.99 27.89
N ILE A 226 7.74 -3.97 27.11
CA ILE A 226 7.59 -3.98 25.67
C ILE A 226 8.96 -3.98 25.00
N HIS A 227 9.08 -4.73 23.92
CA HIS A 227 10.30 -4.86 23.14
C HIS A 227 9.94 -4.97 21.65
N PRO A 228 10.90 -4.69 20.74
CA PRO A 228 10.74 -5.05 19.33
C PRO A 228 10.42 -6.55 19.19
N GLY A 229 9.36 -6.84 18.45
CA GLY A 229 8.96 -8.20 18.11
C GLY A 229 9.89 -8.86 17.09
N GLY A 230 9.79 -10.18 16.98
CA GLY A 230 10.62 -10.95 16.04
C GLY A 230 10.45 -10.56 14.57
N GLY A 231 9.35 -9.87 14.22
CA GLY A 231 9.06 -9.43 12.86
C GLY A 231 9.49 -8.01 12.51
N VAL A 232 10.14 -7.28 13.43
CA VAL A 232 10.60 -5.91 13.15
C VAL A 232 11.73 -5.91 12.12
N ALA A 233 12.69 -6.82 12.25
CA ALA A 233 13.85 -6.87 11.36
C ALA A 233 13.47 -7.33 9.95
N SER A 234 13.94 -6.60 8.95
CA SER A 234 13.91 -6.99 7.54
C SER A 234 15.29 -7.44 7.07
N LEU A 235 15.33 -8.09 5.91
CA LEU A 235 16.57 -8.51 5.26
C LEU A 235 16.74 -7.76 3.95
N THR A 236 17.93 -7.22 3.73
CA THR A 236 18.37 -6.75 2.41
C THR A 236 18.62 -7.95 1.49
N ALA A 237 18.75 -7.68 0.19
CA ALA A 237 19.03 -8.70 -0.82
C ALA A 237 20.36 -9.45 -0.59
N ASP A 238 21.32 -8.84 0.11
CA ASP A 238 22.60 -9.48 0.49
C ASP A 238 22.53 -10.23 1.84
N GLY A 239 21.37 -10.25 2.50
CA GLY A 239 21.13 -10.95 3.76
C GLY A 239 21.47 -10.16 5.02
N SER A 240 21.85 -8.88 4.90
CA SER A 240 22.04 -8.00 6.06
C SER A 240 20.72 -7.70 6.75
N GLN A 241 20.73 -7.70 8.09
CA GLN A 241 19.55 -7.36 8.88
C GLN A 241 19.45 -5.85 9.06
N VAL A 242 18.25 -5.32 8.85
CA VAL A 242 17.92 -3.90 8.99
C VAL A 242 16.71 -3.78 9.92
N PRO A 243 16.72 -2.85 10.89
CA PRO A 243 15.55 -2.63 11.73
C PRO A 243 14.41 -2.05 10.90
N GLY A 244 13.19 -2.53 11.14
CA GLY A 244 11.99 -2.03 10.51
C GLY A 244 11.65 -2.69 9.18
N GLY A 245 10.36 -2.65 8.84
CA GLY A 245 9.85 -3.18 7.57
C GLY A 245 9.86 -4.71 7.41
N GLY A 246 10.18 -5.46 8.47
CA GLY A 246 10.08 -6.93 8.46
C GLY A 246 8.64 -7.45 8.45
N SER A 247 8.49 -8.77 8.32
CA SER A 247 7.19 -9.46 8.43
C SER A 247 7.05 -10.17 9.77
N GLY A 248 5.82 -10.32 10.27
CA GLY A 248 5.53 -10.95 11.56
C GLY A 248 5.32 -9.96 12.72
N PRO A 249 5.34 -10.42 13.98
CA PRO A 249 4.98 -9.61 15.15
C PRO A 249 5.86 -8.37 15.32
N GLU A 250 5.22 -7.20 15.41
CA GLU A 250 5.88 -5.91 15.63
C GLU A 250 6.20 -5.68 17.11
N LEU A 251 5.24 -5.97 18.00
CA LEU A 251 5.36 -5.73 19.43
C LEU A 251 5.55 -7.05 20.18
N ARG A 252 6.62 -7.16 20.96
CA ARG A 252 6.75 -8.21 21.98
C ARG A 252 6.37 -7.66 23.34
N VAL A 253 5.37 -8.26 23.96
CA VAL A 253 5.03 -8.01 25.36
C VAL A 253 5.59 -9.14 26.22
N VAL A 254 6.45 -8.80 27.18
CA VAL A 254 7.03 -9.74 28.14
C VAL A 254 6.29 -9.60 29.46
N LEU A 255 5.60 -10.67 29.88
CA LEU A 255 4.91 -10.75 31.15
C LEU A 255 5.78 -11.47 32.17
N TYR A 256 6.15 -10.78 33.24
CA TYR A 256 6.86 -11.38 34.37
C TYR A 256 5.82 -11.83 35.40
N LEU A 257 5.66 -13.14 35.51
CA LEU A 257 4.64 -13.74 36.37
C LEU A 257 5.23 -14.20 37.71
N GLU A 258 4.39 -14.19 38.73
CA GLU A 258 4.68 -14.80 40.03
C GLU A 258 4.90 -16.31 39.91
N GLU A 259 5.72 -16.86 40.82
CA GLU A 259 5.93 -18.30 40.90
C GLU A 259 4.70 -19.05 41.43
N GLY A 260 4.63 -20.36 41.15
CA GLY A 260 3.57 -21.22 41.68
C GLY A 260 2.25 -21.19 40.89
N LEU A 261 2.19 -20.46 39.77
CA LEU A 261 1.06 -20.57 38.84
C LEU A 261 1.08 -21.92 38.11
N ASP A 262 -0.08 -22.57 38.06
CA ASP A 262 -0.30 -23.70 37.18
C ASP A 262 -0.63 -23.23 35.75
N ALA A 263 -0.73 -24.18 34.82
CA ALA A 263 -1.01 -23.87 33.41
C ALA A 263 -2.37 -23.17 33.22
N ALA A 264 -3.37 -23.50 34.04
CA ALA A 264 -4.70 -22.89 33.97
C ALA A 264 -4.68 -21.42 34.43
N GLY A 265 -3.95 -21.11 35.50
CA GLY A 265 -3.74 -19.76 36.00
C GLY A 265 -3.02 -18.89 34.97
N VAL A 266 -1.94 -19.39 34.38
CA VAL A 266 -1.22 -18.68 33.30
C VAL A 266 -2.14 -18.40 32.12
N GLN A 267 -2.88 -19.40 31.64
CA GLN A 267 -3.80 -19.24 30.51
C GLN A 267 -4.91 -18.22 30.80
N SER A 268 -5.43 -18.22 32.03
CA SER A 268 -6.44 -17.26 32.48
C SER A 268 -5.91 -15.82 32.42
N ILE A 269 -4.69 -15.59 32.90
CA ILE A 269 -4.03 -14.27 32.88
C ILE A 269 -3.82 -13.79 31.45
N VAL A 270 -3.20 -14.62 30.60
CA VAL A 270 -2.92 -14.26 29.19
C VAL A 270 -4.23 -13.97 28.44
N SER A 271 -5.26 -14.80 28.62
CA SER A 271 -6.55 -14.59 27.96
C SER A 271 -7.25 -13.32 28.45
N GLY A 272 -7.16 -13.03 29.75
CA GLY A 272 -7.71 -11.82 30.35
C GLY A 272 -7.02 -10.56 29.84
N LEU A 273 -5.69 -10.56 29.78
CA LEU A 273 -4.90 -9.44 29.23
C LEU A 273 -5.19 -9.22 27.75
N ASN A 274 -5.16 -10.28 26.93
CA ASN A 274 -5.52 -10.19 25.53
C ASN A 274 -6.93 -9.61 25.34
N SER A 275 -7.89 -10.01 26.17
CA SER A 275 -9.25 -9.47 26.14
C SER A 275 -9.31 -8.00 26.56
N ALA A 276 -8.46 -7.57 27.50
CA ALA A 276 -8.38 -6.18 27.92
C ALA A 276 -7.79 -5.30 26.81
N TRP A 277 -6.71 -5.75 26.17
CA TRP A 277 -6.06 -5.03 25.08
C TRP A 277 -6.92 -4.98 23.82
N ALA A 278 -7.62 -6.07 23.48
CA ALA A 278 -8.54 -6.09 22.34
C ALA A 278 -9.72 -5.12 22.46
N ARG A 279 -10.09 -4.72 23.69
CA ARG A 279 -11.13 -3.71 23.95
C ARG A 279 -10.57 -2.29 24.03
N ASN A 280 -9.26 -2.12 23.99
CA ASN A 280 -8.61 -0.81 24.01
C ASN A 280 -8.41 -0.32 22.57
N GLU A 281 -9.21 0.68 22.18
CA GLU A 281 -9.14 1.27 20.83
C GLU A 281 -7.75 1.85 20.53
N GLU A 282 -7.14 2.53 21.50
CA GLU A 282 -5.79 3.11 21.35
C GLU A 282 -4.73 2.02 21.12
N PHE A 283 -4.87 0.88 21.79
CA PHE A 283 -3.99 -0.27 21.56
C PHE A 283 -4.17 -0.82 20.13
N ALA A 284 -5.40 -1.01 19.68
CA ALA A 284 -5.70 -1.52 18.33
C ALA A 284 -5.22 -0.57 17.21
N GLU A 285 -5.28 0.74 17.44
CA GLU A 285 -4.79 1.75 16.50
C GLU A 285 -3.25 1.78 16.43
N ARG A 286 -2.57 1.66 17.58
CA ARG A 286 -1.11 1.84 17.67
C ARG A 286 -0.29 0.57 17.42
N VAL A 287 -0.85 -0.61 17.66
CA VAL A 287 -0.12 -1.90 17.57
C VAL A 287 -0.49 -2.64 16.31
N ASP A 288 0.48 -2.92 15.43
CA ASP A 288 0.22 -3.67 14.19
C ASP A 288 -0.08 -5.16 14.48
N SER A 289 0.81 -5.80 15.24
CA SER A 289 0.75 -7.20 15.61
C SER A 289 1.54 -7.43 16.91
N ILE A 290 1.10 -8.40 17.71
CA ILE A 290 1.65 -8.67 19.04
C ILE A 290 2.08 -10.14 19.18
N GLU A 291 3.20 -10.34 19.86
CA GLU A 291 3.57 -11.61 20.47
C GLU A 291 3.70 -11.45 22.00
N VAL A 292 3.23 -12.45 22.76
CA VAL A 292 3.32 -12.45 24.21
C VAL A 292 4.32 -13.52 24.64
N THR A 293 5.29 -13.12 25.45
CA THR A 293 6.29 -14.02 26.04
C THR A 293 6.20 -13.97 27.56
N LEU A 294 6.43 -15.12 28.19
CA LEU A 294 6.31 -15.28 29.63
C LEU A 294 7.69 -15.45 30.24
N GLN A 295 7.96 -14.73 31.31
CA GLN A 295 9.15 -14.90 32.14
C GLN A 295 8.77 -15.03 33.61
N ARG A 296 9.67 -15.65 34.38
CA ARG A 296 9.55 -15.64 35.84
C ARG A 296 9.96 -14.27 36.35
N ALA A 297 9.16 -13.69 37.24
CA ALA A 297 9.60 -12.53 37.99
C ALA A 297 10.82 -12.91 38.83
N ALA A 298 11.89 -12.12 38.78
CA ALA A 298 13.01 -12.30 39.70
C ALA A 298 12.49 -12.13 41.15
N PRO A 299 13.01 -12.90 42.11
CA PRO A 299 12.60 -12.84 43.52
C PRO A 299 12.88 -11.48 44.17
#